data_AF-S7HF48-F1
#
_entry.id   AF-S7HF48-F1
#
_cell.length_a   1.000
_cell.length_b   1.000
_cell.length_c   1.000
_cell.angle_alpha   90.00
_cell.angle_beta   90.00
_cell.angle_gamma   90.00
#
_symmetry.space_group_name_H-M   'P 1'
#
loop_
_entity.id
_entity.type
_entity.pdbx_description
1 polymer ?
#
loop_
_entity_poly.entity_id
_entity_poly.type
_entity_poly.pdbx_seq_one_letter_code
_entity_poly.pdbx_strand_id
1 'polypeptide(L)' 'MPRKKYTSEFKTKIVLSILQGDKEFNVICSENGLNPNMVRKWKQEFLQNAHLAFGADSL' A
#
# COMPACT_ATOMS: atom_id res chain seq x y z
N MET A 1 6.45 1.51 22.89
CA MET A 1 5.78 0.45 22.08
C MET A 1 6.59 0.23 20.81
N PRO A 2 6.95 -1.01 20.44
CA PRO A 2 7.72 -1.28 19.23
C PRO A 2 6.91 -0.89 17.98
N ARG A 3 7.56 -0.26 17.00
CA ARG A 3 6.94 0.06 15.71
C ARG A 3 6.61 -1.26 14.99
N LYS A 4 5.33 -1.51 14.74
CA LYS A 4 4.88 -2.65 13.93
C LYS A 4 5.50 -2.48 12.53
N LYS A 5 6.33 -3.45 12.11
CA LYS A 5 6.90 -3.48 10.76
C LYS A 5 5.95 -4.28 9.87
N TYR A 6 5.56 -3.68 8.75
CA TYR A 6 4.74 -4.33 7.72
C TYR A 6 5.63 -4.76 6.56
N THR A 7 5.41 -5.97 6.05
CA THR A 7 6.12 -6.48 4.87
C THR A 7 5.75 -5.69 3.62
N SER A 8 6.63 -5.67 2.62
CA SER A 8 6.35 -5.06 1.31
C SER A 8 5.13 -5.68 0.64
N GLU A 9 4.97 -7.00 0.74
CA GLU A 9 3.81 -7.74 0.25
C GLU A 9 2.50 -7.25 0.87
N PHE A 10 2.45 -7.13 2.20
CA PHE A 10 1.25 -6.65 2.90
C PHE A 10 0.91 -5.21 2.50
N LYS A 11 1.90 -4.32 2.47
CA LYS A 11 1.69 -2.93 2.02
C LYS A 11 1.14 -2.89 0.60
N THR A 12 1.68 -3.71 -0.30
CA THR A 12 1.25 -3.81 -1.69
C THR A 12 -0.21 -4.24 -1.78
N LYS A 13 -0.60 -5.29 -1.06
CA LYS A 13 -2.00 -5.75 -1.00
C LYS A 13 -2.97 -4.63 -0.61
N ILE A 14 -2.63 -3.88 0.45
CA ILE A 14 -3.46 -2.77 0.93
C ILE A 14 -3.58 -1.67 -0.13
N VAL A 15 -2.46 -1.26 -0.75
CA VAL A 15 -2.47 -0.21 -1.78
C VAL A 15 -3.27 -0.66 -3.00
N LEU A 16 -3.14 -1.91 -3.44
CA LEU A 16 -3.91 -2.44 -4.57
C LEU A 16 -5.41 -2.44 -4.28
N SER A 17 -5.85 -2.88 -3.09
CA SER A 17 -7.27 -2.83 -2.71
C SER A 17 -7.82 -1.40 -2.71
N ILE A 18 -7.02 -0.41 -2.33
CA ILE A 18 -7.41 1.01 -2.39
C ILE A 18 -7.53 1.50 -3.83
N LEU A 19 -6.64 1.05 -4.73
CA LEU A 19 -6.66 1.43 -6.14
C LEU A 19 -7.79 0.75 -6.91
N GLN A 20 -8.15 -0.48 -6.54
CA GLN A 20 -9.30 -1.21 -7.08
C GLN A 20 -10.62 -0.47 -6.81
N GLY A 21 -10.76 0.11 -5.62
CA GLY A 21 -11.91 0.96 -5.29
C GLY A 21 -13.16 0.19 -4.83
N ASP A 22 -13.10 -1.13 -4.67
CA ASP A 22 -14.21 -1.97 -4.20
C ASP A 22 -14.68 -1.63 -2.77
N LYS A 23 -13.78 -1.05 -1.97
CA LYS A 23 -14.06 -0.59 -0.61
C LYS A 23 -13.53 0.82 -0.40
N GLU A 24 -14.22 1.58 0.44
CA GLU A 24 -13.74 2.88 0.85
C GLU A 24 -12.41 2.79 1.62
N PHE A 25 -11.54 3.79 1.39
CA PHE A 25 -10.22 3.87 2.01
C PHE A 25 -10.25 3.74 3.54
N ASN A 26 -11.21 4.40 4.20
CA ASN A 26 -11.32 4.38 5.66
C ASN A 26 -11.79 3.01 6.18
N VAL A 27 -12.65 2.30 5.42
CA VAL A 27 -13.07 0.93 5.75
C VAL A 27 -11.89 -0.02 5.68
N ILE A 28 -11.07 0.05 4.61
CA ILE A 28 -9.85 -0.75 4.48
C ILE A 28 -8.89 -0.49 5.65
N CYS A 29 -8.70 0.77 6.04
CA CYS A 29 -7.85 1.11 7.18
C CYS A 29 -8.39 0.52 8.50
N SER A 30 -9.70 0.65 8.74
CA SER A 30 -10.35 0.16 9.96
C SER A 30 -10.28 -1.37 10.08
N GLU A 31 -10.65 -2.10 9.02
CA GLU A 31 -10.64 -3.58 9.00
C GLU A 31 -9.24 -4.16 9.25
N ASN A 32 -8.19 -3.45 8.83
CA ASN A 32 -6.80 -3.90 8.96
C ASN A 32 -6.08 -3.29 10.18
N GLY A 33 -6.76 -2.47 10.99
CA GLY A 33 -6.17 -1.78 12.14
C GLY A 33 -5.02 -0.83 11.77
N LEU A 34 -5.13 -0.18 10.61
CA LEU A 34 -4.09 0.67 10.03
C LEU A 34 -4.36 2.15 10.29
N ASN A 35 -3.29 2.91 10.50
CA ASN A 35 -3.37 4.36 10.56
C ASN A 35 -3.53 4.95 9.14
N PRO A 36 -4.59 5.74 8.86
CA PRO A 36 -4.83 6.37 7.56
C PRO A 36 -3.63 7.13 6.98
N ASN A 37 -2.91 7.90 7.81
CA ASN A 37 -1.78 8.70 7.35
C ASN A 37 -0.59 7.82 6.92
N MET A 38 -0.41 6.67 7.56
CA MET A 38 0.61 5.70 7.17
C MET A 38 0.27 5.06 5.82
N VAL A 39 -0.99 4.71 5.61
CA VAL A 39 -1.44 4.10 4.35
C VAL A 39 -1.38 5.10 3.19
N ARG A 40 -1.66 6.39 3.43
CA ARG A 40 -1.42 7.46 2.44
C ARG A 40 0.04 7.51 1.99
N LYS A 41 0.99 7.43 2.93
CA LYS A 41 2.42 7.38 2.61
C LYS A 41 2.77 6.14 1.79
N TRP A 42 2.27 4.96 2.15
CA TRP A 42 2.49 3.75 1.36
C TRP A 42 1.95 3.86 -0.06
N LYS A 43 0.74 4.43 -0.23
CA LYS A 43 0.16 4.68 -1.55
C LYS A 43 1.05 5.61 -2.37
N GLN A 44 1.56 6.70 -1.78
CA GLN A 44 2.49 7.61 -2.44
C GLN A 44 3.80 6.91 -2.83
N GLU A 45 4.43 6.20 -1.89
CA GLU A 45 5.67 5.44 -2.13
C GLU A 45 5.48 4.40 -3.24
N PHE A 46 4.37 3.65 -3.23
CA PHE A 46 4.06 2.67 -4.26
C PHE A 46 3.91 3.32 -5.63
N LEU A 47 3.10 4.39 -5.76
CA LEU A 47 2.87 5.06 -7.04
C LEU A 47 4.15 5.69 -7.60
N GLN A 48 5.01 6.25 -6.75
CA GLN A 48 6.31 6.77 -7.17
C GLN A 48 7.22 5.69 -7.75
N ASN A 49 7.18 4.48 -7.21
CA ASN A 49 8.03 3.36 -7.61
C ASN A 49 7.35 2.37 -8.58
N ALA A 50 6.07 2.59 -8.93
CA ALA A 50 5.28 1.64 -9.72
C ALA A 50 5.89 1.38 -11.11
N HIS A 51 6.55 2.37 -11.70
CA HIS A 51 7.25 2.24 -12.98
C HIS A 51 8.34 1.16 -12.97
N LEU A 52 8.96 0.89 -11.80
CA LEU A 52 9.99 -0.14 -11.66
C LEU A 52 9.44 -1.56 -11.90
N ALA A 53 8.14 -1.78 -11.69
CA ALA A 53 7.50 -3.07 -11.94
C ALA A 53 7.53 -3.47 -13.43
N PHE A 54 7.61 -2.49 -14.34
CA PHE A 54 7.73 -2.72 -15.78
C PHE A 54 9.19 -2.64 -16.27
N GLY A 55 10.12 -2.21 -15.42
CA GLY A 55 11.54 -2.05 -15.77
C GLY A 55 12.36 -3.35 -15.69
N ALA A 56 11.78 -4.44 -15.19
CA ALA A 56 12.46 -5.72 -15.04
C ALA A 56 12.71 -6.46 -16.37
N ASP A 57 12.07 -6.04 -17.47
CA ASP A 57 12.17 -6.66 -18.80
C ASP A 57 13.33 -6.10 -19.66
N SER A 58 14.28 -5.37 -19.06
CA SER A 58 15.41 -4.78 -19.79
C SER A 58 16.69 -5.64 -19.84
N LEU A 59 16.59 -6.97 -19.73
CA LEU A 59 17.71 -7.90 -19.96
C LEU A 59 17.32 -9.08 -20.84
#